data_AF-A0A927IYT3-F1
#
_entry.id   AF-A0A927IYT3-F1
#
_cell.length_a   1.000
_cell.length_b   1.000
_cell.length_c   1.000
_cell.angle_alpha   90.00
_cell.angle_beta   90.00
_cell.angle_gamma   90.00
#
_symmetry.space_group_name_H-M   'P 1'
#
loop_
_entity.id
_entity.type
_entity.pdbx_description
1 polymer ?
#
loop_
_entity_poly.entity_id
_entity_poly.type
_entity_poly.pdbx_seq_one_letter_code
_entity_poly.pdbx_strand_id
1 'polypeptide(L)'
;MSEPTAWEVQPYDGWASLEDARSQWSDAQAMPDDELTGYLQTAYEQCVEFAPAVVGTVIPARLVQAQVMQARAVWRSLTSGDQDTQGPDGYTVTVFPMDWTVKALLRPERGVPVVS
;
A
#
# COMPACT_ATOMS: atom_id res chain seq x y z
N MET A 1 -5.59 -22.30 -22.90
CA MET A 1 -5.93 -21.64 -21.63
C MET A 1 -4.63 -21.04 -21.12
N SER A 2 -4.39 -19.75 -21.34
CA SER A 2 -3.15 -19.11 -20.88
C SER A 2 -3.19 -19.02 -19.36
N GLU A 3 -2.13 -19.53 -18.74
CA GLU A 3 -1.88 -19.38 -17.31
C GLU A 3 -1.52 -17.90 -17.04
N PRO A 4 -2.15 -17.23 -16.07
CA PRO A 4 -1.73 -15.88 -15.70
C PRO A 4 -0.30 -15.95 -15.17
N THR A 5 0.61 -15.17 -15.75
CA THR A 5 2.00 -15.22 -15.31
C THR A 5 2.08 -14.56 -13.93
N ALA A 6 2.80 -15.15 -12.98
CA ALA A 6 2.83 -14.75 -11.57
C ALA A 6 3.29 -13.29 -11.28
N TRP A 7 3.61 -12.50 -12.32
CA TRP A 7 3.98 -11.08 -12.24
C TRP A 7 2.98 -10.13 -12.91
N GLU A 8 1.85 -10.63 -13.45
CA GLU A 8 0.80 -9.75 -13.94
C GLU A 8 0.10 -9.08 -12.74
N VAL A 9 0.49 -7.82 -12.48
CA VAL A 9 -0.14 -6.96 -11.49
C VAL A 9 -1.61 -6.80 -11.88
N GLN A 10 -2.51 -7.27 -11.02
CA GLN A 10 -3.95 -7.13 -11.23
C GLN A 10 -4.32 -5.64 -11.38
N PRO A 11 -5.30 -5.28 -12.22
CA PRO A 11 -5.74 -3.89 -12.35
C PRO A 11 -6.23 -3.38 -11.00
N TYR A 12 -5.66 -2.26 -10.57
CA TYR A 12 -5.91 -1.69 -9.25
C TYR A 12 -7.26 -0.94 -9.20
N ASP A 13 -8.13 -1.36 -8.29
CA ASP A 13 -9.46 -0.76 -7.99
C ASP A 13 -9.55 -0.36 -6.50
N GLY A 14 -8.40 -0.11 -5.85
CA GLY A 14 -8.31 0.18 -4.41
C GLY A 14 -8.75 1.60 -4.03
N TRP A 15 -8.38 2.05 -2.81
CA TRP A 15 -8.80 3.35 -2.29
C TRP A 15 -8.10 4.56 -2.92
N ALA A 16 -6.81 4.46 -3.23
CA ALA A 16 -5.95 5.56 -3.67
C ALA A 16 -5.55 5.41 -5.14
N SER A 17 -5.86 6.40 -5.98
CA SER A 17 -5.44 6.38 -7.39
C SER A 17 -3.93 6.62 -7.56
N LEU A 18 -3.42 6.38 -8.78
CA LEU A 18 -2.04 6.76 -9.14
C LEU A 18 -1.81 8.27 -8.99
N GLU A 19 -2.83 9.09 -9.25
CA GLU A 19 -2.77 10.53 -9.08
C GLU A 19 -2.67 10.92 -7.60
N ASP A 20 -3.44 10.28 -6.73
CA ASP A 20 -3.35 10.47 -5.27
C ASP A 20 -1.96 10.13 -4.74
N ALA A 21 -1.41 9.01 -5.21
CA ALA A 21 -0.07 8.57 -4.84
C ALA A 21 0.99 9.59 -5.29
N ARG A 22 0.96 10.04 -6.55
CA ARG A 22 1.91 11.02 -7.09
C ARG A 22 1.80 12.40 -6.44
N SER A 23 0.60 12.77 -5.98
CA SER A 23 0.36 14.01 -5.25
C SER A 23 0.95 13.98 -3.84
N GLN A 24 0.83 12.84 -3.14
CA GLN A 24 1.22 12.72 -1.73
C GLN A 24 2.65 12.17 -1.52
N TRP A 25 3.21 11.48 -2.51
CA TRP A 25 4.53 10.85 -2.46
C TRP A 25 5.39 11.31 -3.64
N SER A 26 6.37 12.17 -3.35
CA SER A 26 7.21 12.80 -4.39
C SER A 26 7.99 11.80 -5.25
N ASP A 27 8.54 10.72 -4.68
CA ASP A 27 9.31 9.74 -5.48
C ASP A 27 8.43 8.97 -6.47
N ALA A 28 7.12 8.82 -6.18
CA ALA A 28 6.18 8.16 -7.08
C ALA A 28 5.98 8.90 -8.41
N GLN A 29 6.36 10.19 -8.50
CA GLN A 29 6.28 10.96 -9.74
C GLN A 29 7.24 10.45 -10.81
N ALA A 30 8.37 9.87 -10.40
CA ALA A 30 9.37 9.30 -11.29
C ALA A 30 9.18 7.79 -11.52
N MET A 31 8.19 7.18 -10.87
CA MET A 31 7.96 5.73 -10.90
C MET A 31 7.05 5.34 -12.08
N PRO A 32 7.34 4.21 -12.76
CA PRO A 32 6.44 3.63 -13.75
C PRO A 32 5.06 3.31 -13.17
N ASP A 33 4.01 3.46 -13.98
CA ASP A 33 2.63 3.22 -13.55
C ASP A 33 2.42 1.77 -13.08
N ASP A 34 3.03 0.79 -13.75
CA ASP A 34 2.93 -0.63 -13.38
C ASP A 34 3.56 -0.94 -12.01
N GLU A 35 4.74 -0.37 -11.75
CA GLU A 35 5.46 -0.53 -10.48
C GLU A 35 4.67 0.14 -9.34
N LEU A 36 4.22 1.38 -9.56
CA LEU A 36 3.42 2.13 -8.59
C LEU A 36 2.10 1.43 -8.28
N THR A 37 1.46 0.85 -9.30
CA THR A 37 0.26 0.01 -9.15
C THR A 37 0.53 -1.18 -8.25
N GLY A 38 1.67 -1.87 -8.42
CA GLY A 38 2.06 -3.00 -7.59
C GLY A 38 2.21 -2.64 -6.11
N TYR A 39 2.84 -1.51 -5.80
CA TYR A 39 2.96 -1.04 -4.41
C TYR A 39 1.63 -0.63 -3.81
N LEU A 40 0.77 0.05 -4.58
CA LEU A 40 -0.56 0.43 -4.12
C LEU A 40 -1.43 -0.80 -3.87
N GLN A 41 -1.37 -1.83 -4.72
CA GLN A 41 -2.08 -3.09 -4.53
C GLN A 41 -1.64 -3.79 -3.24
N THR A 42 -0.32 -3.94 -3.03
CA THR A 42 0.23 -4.57 -1.82
C THR A 42 -0.19 -3.79 -0.56
N ALA A 43 -0.12 -2.46 -0.61
CA ALA A 43 -0.54 -1.61 0.49
C ALA A 43 -2.04 -1.71 0.77
N TYR A 44 -2.87 -1.80 -0.27
CA TYR A 44 -4.31 -2.00 -0.14
C TYR A 44 -4.62 -3.26 0.65
N GLU A 45 -4.04 -4.40 0.26
CA GLU A 45 -4.28 -5.70 0.88
C GLU A 45 -3.91 -5.67 2.37
N GLN A 46 -2.75 -5.11 2.71
CA GLN A 46 -2.30 -4.96 4.09
C GLN A 46 -3.19 -4.02 4.90
N CYS A 47 -3.60 -2.88 4.30
CA CYS A 47 -4.49 -1.93 4.95
C CYS A 47 -5.89 -2.52 5.17
N VAL A 48 -6.44 -3.26 4.22
CA VAL A 48 -7.75 -3.92 4.34
C VAL A 48 -7.73 -5.02 5.39
N GLU A 49 -6.66 -5.82 5.45
CA GLU A 49 -6.51 -6.85 6.48
C GLU A 49 -6.47 -6.26 7.90
N PHE A 50 -5.84 -5.09 8.04
CA PHE A 50 -5.72 -4.42 9.35
C PHE A 50 -6.92 -3.50 9.70
N ALA A 51 -7.53 -2.87 8.70
CA ALA A 51 -8.60 -1.91 8.91
C ALA A 51 -9.86 -2.59 9.43
N PRO A 52 -10.65 -1.92 10.30
CA PRO A 52 -12.01 -2.38 10.57
C PRO A 52 -12.81 -2.39 9.25
N ALA A 53 -13.81 -3.28 9.16
CA ALA A 53 -14.69 -3.35 8.00
C ALA A 53 -15.21 -1.95 7.63
N VAL A 54 -14.82 -1.48 6.45
CA VAL A 54 -15.25 -0.19 5.93
C VAL A 54 -16.67 -0.38 5.40
N VAL A 55 -17.64 0.24 6.06
CA VAL A 55 -19.05 0.18 5.67
C VAL A 55 -19.42 1.49 4.99
N GLY A 56 -19.79 1.45 3.72
CA GLY A 56 -20.20 2.62 2.94
C GLY A 56 -19.59 2.64 1.54
N THR A 57 -20.12 3.50 0.68
CA THR A 57 -19.64 3.72 -0.70
C THR A 57 -18.61 4.84 -0.80
N VAL A 58 -18.45 5.64 0.27
CA VAL A 58 -17.50 6.74 0.32
C VAL A 58 -16.27 6.30 1.10
N ILE A 59 -15.12 6.32 0.43
CA ILE A 59 -13.84 6.00 1.05
C ILE A 59 -13.33 7.23 1.82
N PRO A 60 -13.11 7.14 3.14
CA PRO A 60 -12.57 8.26 3.90
C PRO A 60 -11.15 8.62 3.45
N ALA A 61 -10.84 9.92 3.34
CA ALA A 61 -9.52 10.41 2.95
C ALA A 61 -8.37 9.85 3.81
N ARG A 62 -8.63 9.54 5.10
CA ARG A 62 -7.64 8.91 5.98
C ARG A 62 -7.19 7.52 5.51
N LEU A 63 -8.06 6.77 4.84
CA LEU A 63 -7.75 5.44 4.32
C LEU A 63 -6.90 5.54 3.05
N VAL A 64 -7.23 6.49 2.17
CA VAL A 64 -6.41 6.86 1.00
C VAL A 64 -5.00 7.24 1.45
N GLN A 65 -4.89 8.12 2.44
CA GLN A 65 -3.60 8.55 2.99
C GLN A 65 -2.83 7.39 3.63
N ALA A 66 -3.52 6.55 4.42
CA ALA A 66 -2.90 5.37 5.05
C ALA A 66 -2.31 4.42 4.00
N GLN A 67 -3.05 4.18 2.91
CA GLN A 67 -2.59 3.33 1.83
C GLN A 67 -1.35 3.91 1.14
N VAL A 68 -1.34 5.19 0.77
CA VAL A 68 -0.17 5.80 0.12
C VAL A 68 1.05 5.77 1.04
N MET A 69 0.85 6.01 2.34
CA MET A 69 1.93 5.90 3.33
C MET A 69 2.48 4.47 3.44
N GLN A 70 1.61 3.47 3.39
CA GLN A 70 2.04 2.06 3.42
C GLN A 70 2.74 1.65 2.12
N ALA A 71 2.27 2.09 0.96
CA ALA A 71 2.92 1.86 -0.32
C ALA A 71 4.35 2.42 -0.33
N ARG A 72 4.53 3.65 0.17
CA ARG A 72 5.84 4.26 0.35
C ARG A 72 6.74 3.47 1.32
N ALA A 73 6.17 2.93 2.40
CA ALA A 73 6.91 2.12 3.36
C ALA A 73 7.40 0.81 2.74
N VAL A 74 6.57 0.15 1.94
CA VAL A 74 6.92 -1.06 1.18
C VAL A 74 8.05 -0.76 0.18
N TRP A 75 7.91 0.30 -0.63
CA TRP A 75 8.97 0.71 -1.55
C TRP A 75 10.29 1.00 -0.82
N ARG A 76 10.24 1.77 0.26
CA ARG A 76 11.44 2.10 1.04
C ARG A 76 12.10 0.85 1.61
N SER A 77 11.33 -0.14 2.05
CA SER A 77 11.84 -1.41 2.53
C SER A 77 12.66 -2.13 1.47
N LEU A 78 12.18 -2.15 0.22
CA LEU A 78 12.87 -2.79 -0.89
C LEU A 78 14.13 -2.02 -1.27
N THR A 79 14.05 -0.69 -1.40
CA THR A 79 15.20 0.16 -1.74
C THR A 79 16.28 0.16 -0.64
N SER A 80 15.88 0.03 0.64
CA SER A 80 16.84 -0.02 1.75
C SER A 80 17.41 -1.43 1.97
N GLY A 81 16.67 -2.49 1.62
CA GLY A 81 17.11 -3.89 1.72
C GLY A 81 18.07 -4.32 0.61
N ASP A 82 18.07 -3.62 -0.52
CA ASP A 82 18.97 -3.87 -1.65
C ASP A 82 20.46 -3.69 -1.28
N GLN A 83 20.76 -2.96 -0.19
CA GLN A 83 22.14 -2.80 0.30
C GLN A 83 22.63 -3.89 1.26
N ASP A 84 21.76 -4.73 1.84
CA ASP A 84 22.16 -5.58 2.98
C ASP A 84 21.86 -7.09 2.88
N THR A 85 21.17 -7.62 1.85
CA THR A 85 20.98 -9.09 1.77
C THR A 85 20.82 -9.63 0.35
N GLN A 86 21.95 -9.93 -0.28
CA GLN A 86 22.01 -10.79 -1.47
C GLN A 86 22.26 -12.24 -1.00
N GLY A 87 21.17 -12.96 -0.67
CA GLY A 87 21.18 -14.37 -0.29
C GLY A 87 20.81 -15.29 -1.48
N PRO A 88 21.28 -16.55 -1.53
CA PRO A 88 21.24 -17.38 -2.75
C PRO A 88 19.83 -17.85 -3.20
N ASP A 89 18.78 -17.58 -2.40
CA ASP A 89 17.38 -17.97 -2.67
C ASP A 89 16.42 -16.76 -2.76
N GLY A 90 16.94 -15.56 -3.00
CA GLY A 90 16.30 -14.50 -3.79
C GLY A 90 15.09 -13.71 -3.25
N TYR A 91 14.39 -14.11 -2.20
CA TYR A 91 13.28 -13.32 -1.64
C TYR A 91 13.18 -13.43 -0.12
N THR A 92 13.97 -12.67 0.61
CA THR A 92 13.61 -12.33 2.01
C THR A 92 12.74 -11.09 1.97
N VAL A 93 11.43 -11.26 1.82
CA VAL A 93 10.47 -10.19 2.10
C VAL A 93 10.47 -9.99 3.61
N THR A 94 11.33 -9.10 4.11
CA THR A 94 11.25 -8.67 5.50
C THR A 94 9.92 -7.94 5.66
N VAL A 95 8.92 -8.61 6.23
CA VAL A 95 7.63 -8.02 6.57
C VAL A 95 7.89 -7.01 7.69
N PHE A 96 8.10 -5.75 7.33
CA PHE A 96 8.17 -4.70 8.34
C PHE A 96 6.79 -4.52 8.97
N PRO A 97 6.69 -4.45 10.31
CA PRO A 97 5.41 -4.19 10.95
C PRO A 97 4.88 -2.84 10.45
N MET A 98 3.64 -2.84 9.96
CA MET A 98 2.98 -1.62 9.48
C MET A 98 3.10 -0.48 10.51
N ASP A 99 3.49 0.70 10.04
CA ASP A 99 3.86 1.83 10.88
C ASP A 99 2.71 2.27 11.79
N TRP A 100 3.05 2.70 13.00
CA TRP A 100 2.06 3.11 14.00
C TRP A 100 1.17 4.26 13.51
N THR A 101 1.71 5.15 12.66
CA THR A 101 0.96 6.26 12.04
C THR A 101 -0.08 5.72 11.06
N VAL A 102 0.32 4.75 10.23
CA VAL A 102 -0.60 4.08 9.30
C VAL A 102 -1.71 3.37 10.07
N LYS A 103 -1.36 2.65 11.14
CA LYS A 103 -2.34 1.99 12.02
C LYS A 103 -3.30 2.98 12.67
N ALA A 104 -2.83 4.14 13.12
CA ALA A 104 -3.67 5.18 13.70
C ALA A 104 -4.63 5.82 12.67
N LEU A 105 -4.22 5.92 11.40
CA LEU A 105 -5.09 6.38 10.30
C LEU A 105 -6.16 5.34 9.94
N LEU A 106 -5.80 4.05 9.91
CA LEU A 106 -6.74 2.95 9.64
C LEU A 106 -7.71 2.74 10.82
N ARG A 107 -7.21 2.85 12.05
CA ARG A 107 -7.95 2.57 13.29
C ARG A 107 -7.63 3.63 14.37
N PRO A 108 -8.25 4.81 14.31
CA PRO A 108 -8.08 5.82 15.34
C PRO A 108 -8.65 5.35 16.70
N GLU A 109 -7.89 5.56 17.78
CA GLU A 109 -8.18 5.03 19.13
C GLU A 109 -9.42 5.66 19.80
N ARG A 110 -9.91 6.80 19.30
CA ARG A 110 -11.16 7.43 19.74
C ARG A 110 -12.13 7.48 18.57
N GLY A 111 -13.14 6.63 18.64
CA GLY A 111 -14.19 6.51 17.64
C GLY A 111 -14.88 7.83 17.38
N VAL A 112 -14.80 8.30 16.13
CA VAL A 112 -15.87 9.08 15.54
C VAL A 112 -16.57 8.10 14.59
N PRO A 113 -17.85 7.75 14.82
CA PRO A 113 -18.58 6.95 13.87
C PRO A 113 -18.63 7.72 12.55
N VAL A 114 -18.21 7.08 11.46
CA VAL A 114 -18.51 7.58 10.12
C VAL A 114 -19.98 7.25 9.88
N VAL A 115 -20.85 8.16 10.30
CA VAL A 115 -22.23 8.20 9.80
C VAL A 115 -22.17 9.02 8.52
N SER A 116 -22.42 8.38 7.40
CA SER A 116 -22.92 9.05 6.20
C SER A 116 -24.19 8.36 5.73
#